data_AF-A0A5D4RW61-F1
#
_entry.id   AF-A0A5D4RW61-F1
#
_cell.length_a   1.000
_cell.length_b   1.000
_cell.length_c   1.000
_cell.angle_alpha   90.00
_cell.angle_beta   90.00
_cell.angle_gamma   90.00
#
_symmetry.space_group_name_H-M   'P 1'
#
loop_
_entity.id
_entity.type
_entity.pdbx_description
1 polymer ?
#
loop_
_entity_poly.entity_id
_entity_poly.type
_entity_poly.pdbx_seq_one_letter_code
_entity_poly.pdbx_strand_id
1 'polypeptide(L)'
;MAITDFCEACKRNEINVVEASDDPSQPYKLCNQCHERLVKYSLRPIEWYNLAVVHSPNKFSLHDDFYEENGEAFQPEEDIVVTKKDKAPTLREVRDNLESLLDFSITRWFLEDDVINALKKHNNQKTLSSVKSRFYVTGNYEVKSRMLEIVADVLGASASGWVRELWENYDEDLLYPISWATASSLPSEEGLSNIFEQLKLVGEKELPIAAFTCLHRFRSSNVLDWIESTSTSFNDNWGRLASICFPTWERMKTWLNKGRPLSLIALDTMANCVKGYGDMYVEQFSPKILCTDNYEVEPIINDYYQKDGVPRVKMKVARIMENKQEIFDKG
;
A
#
# COMPACT_ATOMS: atom_id res chain seq x y z
N MET A 1 -4.73 12.03 -26.30
CA MET A 1 -3.88 13.06 -25.67
C MET A 1 -3.77 14.21 -26.67
N ALA A 2 -4.22 15.42 -26.31
CA ALA A 2 -3.77 16.58 -27.08
C ALA A 2 -2.25 16.63 -26.90
N ILE A 3 -1.48 16.61 -27.99
CA ILE A 3 -0.04 16.85 -27.93
C ILE A 3 0.09 18.25 -27.35
N THR A 4 0.51 18.36 -26.09
CA THR A 4 0.80 19.65 -25.51
C THR A 4 2.18 20.03 -26.00
N ASP A 5 2.26 21.03 -26.86
CA ASP A 5 3.55 21.55 -27.35
C ASP A 5 4.36 22.27 -26.24
N PHE A 6 3.82 22.32 -25.02
CA PHE A 6 4.40 22.99 -23.86
C PHE A 6 5.15 22.02 -22.94
N CYS A 7 6.26 22.51 -22.41
CA CYS A 7 7.09 21.87 -21.39
C CYS A 7 6.24 21.44 -20.19
N GLU A 8 6.38 20.17 -19.80
CA GLU A 8 5.62 19.55 -18.71
C GLU A 8 5.89 20.22 -17.36
N ALA A 9 7.13 20.66 -17.11
CA ALA A 9 7.51 21.31 -15.86
C ALA A 9 6.94 22.74 -15.71
N CYS A 10 7.20 23.64 -16.67
CA CYS A 10 6.76 25.04 -16.53
C CYS A 10 5.35 25.30 -17.09
N LYS A 11 4.80 24.40 -17.91
CA LYS A 11 3.51 24.51 -18.61
C LYS A 11 3.37 25.80 -19.45
N ARG A 12 4.47 26.37 -19.93
CA ARG A 12 4.51 27.69 -20.61
C ARG A 12 5.37 27.72 -21.88
N ASN A 13 6.61 27.26 -21.78
CA ASN A 13 7.56 27.28 -22.89
C ASN A 13 7.39 26.06 -23.79
N GLU A 14 7.82 26.14 -25.04
CA GLU A 14 7.82 24.99 -25.96
C GLU A 14 8.75 23.86 -25.50
N ILE A 15 8.44 22.64 -25.90
CA ILE A 15 9.30 21.48 -25.67
C ILE A 15 10.51 21.57 -26.62
N ASN A 16 11.71 21.51 -26.06
CA ASN A 16 12.97 21.49 -26.82
C ASN A 16 13.81 20.23 -26.54
N VAL A 17 13.57 19.58 -25.40
CA VAL A 17 14.33 18.43 -24.91
C VAL A 17 13.36 17.32 -24.52
N VAL A 18 13.69 16.10 -24.93
CA VAL A 18 13.07 14.86 -24.45
C VAL A 18 14.14 14.14 -23.64
N GLU A 19 14.04 14.19 -22.32
CA GLU A 19 15.00 13.60 -21.40
C GLU A 19 14.53 12.21 -20.99
N ALA A 20 15.40 11.22 -21.07
CA ALA A 20 15.06 9.87 -20.65
C ALA A 20 14.81 9.85 -19.13
N SER A 21 13.83 9.07 -18.68
CA SER A 21 13.66 8.76 -17.27
C SER A 21 14.09 7.32 -17.00
N ASP A 22 14.03 6.91 -15.74
CA ASP A 22 14.18 5.51 -15.31
C ASP A 22 13.10 4.58 -15.91
N ASP A 23 12.05 5.14 -16.50
CA ASP A 23 11.08 4.42 -17.33
C ASP A 23 11.18 4.91 -18.79
N PRO A 24 11.76 4.08 -19.69
CA PRO A 24 11.96 4.44 -21.09
C PRO A 24 10.66 4.79 -21.84
N SER A 25 9.50 4.34 -21.35
CA SER A 25 8.20 4.66 -21.95
C SER A 25 7.67 6.04 -21.56
N GLN A 26 8.31 6.69 -20.58
CA GLN A 26 7.86 7.95 -19.98
C GLN A 26 9.01 8.96 -19.85
N PRO A 27 9.55 9.46 -20.97
CA PRO A 27 10.54 10.52 -20.93
C PRO A 27 9.91 11.85 -20.49
N TYR A 28 10.72 12.71 -19.87
CA TYR A 28 10.32 14.07 -19.54
C TYR A 28 10.35 14.96 -20.79
N LYS A 29 9.31 15.76 -21.00
CA LYS A 29 9.24 16.68 -22.14
C LYS A 29 9.40 18.12 -21.66
N LEU A 30 10.58 18.68 -21.90
CA LEU A 30 11.03 19.90 -21.23
C LEU A 30 11.49 20.99 -22.21
N CYS A 31 11.41 22.24 -21.78
CA CYS A 31 12.20 23.32 -22.38
C CYS A 31 13.62 23.29 -21.82
N ASN A 32 14.59 23.89 -22.53
CA ASN A 32 16.01 23.86 -22.13
C ASN A 32 16.23 24.29 -20.66
N GLN A 33 15.58 25.36 -20.22
CA GLN A 33 15.75 25.86 -18.85
C GLN A 33 15.23 24.91 -17.77
N CYS A 34 14.12 24.21 -18.03
CA CYS A 34 13.58 23.23 -17.08
C CYS A 34 14.39 21.93 -17.11
N HIS A 35 14.94 21.56 -18.27
CA HIS A 35 15.86 20.43 -18.39
C HIS A 35 17.13 20.67 -17.58
N GLU A 36 17.78 21.82 -17.74
CA GLU A 36 18.96 22.19 -16.94
C GLU A 36 18.68 22.13 -15.44
N ARG A 37 17.51 22.59 -14.99
CA ARG A 37 17.11 22.49 -13.58
C ARG A 37 16.82 21.06 -13.13
N LEU A 38 16.19 20.24 -13.96
CA LEU A 38 15.90 18.84 -13.63
C LEU A 38 17.21 18.06 -13.39
N VAL A 39 18.19 18.17 -14.29
CA VAL A 39 19.44 17.41 -14.21
C VAL A 39 20.37 17.88 -13.08
N LYS A 40 20.15 19.11 -12.59
CA LYS A 40 20.85 19.70 -11.43
C LYS A 40 20.08 19.56 -10.11
N TYR A 41 18.99 18.80 -10.12
CA TYR A 41 18.10 18.62 -8.95
C TYR A 41 17.62 19.94 -8.36
N SER A 42 17.42 20.93 -9.23
CA SER A 42 17.19 22.32 -8.85
C SER A 42 15.88 22.86 -9.45
N LEU A 43 14.85 22.01 -9.56
CA LEU A 43 13.52 22.47 -9.99
C LEU A 43 12.92 23.44 -8.97
N ARG A 44 12.15 24.41 -9.47
CA ARG A 44 11.27 25.18 -8.60
C ARG A 44 10.10 24.31 -8.12
N PRO A 45 9.50 24.59 -6.94
CA PRO A 45 8.43 23.75 -6.41
C PRO A 45 7.25 23.50 -7.37
N ILE A 46 6.82 24.52 -8.13
CA ILE A 46 5.76 24.36 -9.13
C ILE A 46 6.20 23.52 -10.34
N GLU A 47 7.48 23.59 -10.70
CA GLU A 47 8.04 22.81 -11.81
C GLU A 47 8.13 21.33 -11.43
N TRP A 48 8.61 21.04 -10.22
CA TRP A 48 8.57 19.70 -9.63
C TRP A 48 7.14 19.17 -9.55
N TYR A 49 6.22 19.95 -8.99
CA TYR A 49 4.81 19.56 -8.83
C TYR A 49 4.19 19.13 -10.16
N ASN A 50 4.39 19.92 -11.21
CA ASN A 50 3.84 19.63 -12.52
C ASN A 50 4.42 18.34 -13.14
N LEU A 51 5.70 18.05 -12.92
CA LEU A 51 6.30 16.78 -13.35
C LEU A 51 5.81 15.61 -12.51
N ALA A 52 5.77 15.75 -11.18
CA ALA A 52 5.34 14.70 -10.26
C ALA A 52 3.87 14.27 -10.51
N VAL A 53 2.99 15.20 -10.89
CA VAL A 53 1.60 14.88 -11.29
C VAL A 53 1.55 13.90 -12.47
N VAL A 54 2.47 14.02 -13.42
CA VAL A 54 2.50 13.20 -14.65
C VAL A 54 3.28 11.91 -14.43
N HIS A 55 4.42 12.02 -13.77
CA HIS A 55 5.45 10.99 -13.73
C HIS A 55 5.53 10.25 -12.39
N SER A 56 4.78 10.69 -11.37
CA SER A 56 4.94 10.31 -9.96
C SER A 56 6.24 10.84 -9.36
N PRO A 57 6.25 11.26 -8.09
CA PRO A 57 7.48 11.66 -7.43
C PRO A 57 8.39 10.45 -7.10
N ASN A 58 7.96 9.22 -7.35
CA ASN A 58 8.79 8.00 -7.19
C ASN A 58 9.83 7.84 -8.31
N LYS A 59 9.85 8.71 -9.33
CA LYS A 59 10.91 8.71 -10.36
C LYS A 59 12.20 9.28 -9.77
N PHE A 60 13.33 8.72 -10.19
CA PHE A 60 14.64 9.06 -9.62
C PHE A 60 14.88 10.57 -9.53
N SER A 61 14.68 11.30 -10.63
CA SER A 61 14.92 12.75 -10.69
C SER A 61 13.89 13.62 -9.97
N LEU A 62 12.85 13.03 -9.36
CA LEU A 62 11.80 13.71 -8.61
C LEU A 62 11.69 13.21 -7.16
N HIS A 63 12.53 12.24 -6.78
CA HIS A 63 12.46 11.48 -5.54
C HIS A 63 12.73 12.32 -4.29
N ASP A 64 12.35 11.77 -3.14
CA ASP A 64 12.56 12.36 -1.82
C ASP A 64 14.05 12.52 -1.42
N ASP A 65 14.98 11.94 -2.20
CA ASP A 65 16.42 12.14 -2.07
C ASP A 65 16.84 13.56 -2.47
N PHE A 66 16.00 14.26 -3.25
CA PHE A 66 16.32 15.58 -3.79
C PHE A 66 15.27 16.64 -3.43
N TYR A 67 14.01 16.25 -3.29
CA TYR A 67 12.88 17.16 -3.10
C TYR A 67 12.05 16.79 -1.89
N GLU A 68 11.60 17.82 -1.16
CA GLU A 68 10.54 17.69 -0.18
C GLU A 68 9.19 17.48 -0.87
N GLU A 69 8.18 17.02 -0.12
CA GLU A 69 6.85 16.77 -0.66
C GLU A 69 6.15 18.05 -1.17
N ASN A 70 6.61 19.23 -0.78
CA ASN A 70 6.14 20.51 -1.31
C ASN A 70 6.89 20.95 -2.59
N GLY A 71 7.84 20.15 -3.07
CA GLY A 71 8.71 20.42 -4.21
C GLY A 71 9.93 21.30 -3.94
N GLU A 72 10.21 21.63 -2.67
CA GLU A 72 11.43 22.36 -2.31
C GLU A 72 12.65 21.43 -2.46
N ALA A 73 13.61 21.83 -3.29
CA ALA A 73 14.88 21.14 -3.43
C ALA A 73 15.76 21.40 -2.20
N PHE A 74 16.36 20.36 -1.61
CA PHE A 74 17.23 20.51 -0.44
C PHE A 74 18.71 20.16 -0.71
N GLN A 75 19.02 19.55 -1.86
CA GLN A 75 20.39 19.33 -2.35
C GLN A 75 20.59 19.79 -3.81
N PRO A 76 20.18 21.02 -4.19
CA PRO A 76 20.34 21.46 -5.57
C PRO A 76 21.83 21.69 -5.90
N GLU A 77 22.25 21.36 -7.11
CA GLU A 77 23.61 21.68 -7.58
C GLU A 77 23.79 23.19 -7.88
N GLU A 78 22.69 23.95 -7.94
CA GLU A 78 22.68 25.39 -8.19
C GLU A 78 21.62 26.10 -7.36
N ASP A 79 21.92 27.31 -6.90
CA ASP A 79 20.97 28.14 -6.15
C ASP A 79 19.77 28.54 -7.02
N ILE A 80 18.57 28.44 -6.45
CA ILE A 80 17.32 28.77 -7.15
C ILE A 80 16.62 29.91 -6.43
N VAL A 81 16.24 30.94 -7.18
CA VAL A 81 15.36 32.00 -6.68
C VAL A 81 13.90 31.54 -6.81
N VAL A 82 13.28 31.23 -5.67
CA VAL A 82 11.86 30.84 -5.60
C VAL A 82 11.01 32.05 -5.20
N THR A 83 10.06 32.44 -6.06
CA THR A 83 9.06 33.45 -5.71
C THR A 83 7.74 32.81 -5.26
N LYS A 84 6.81 33.62 -4.73
CA LYS A 84 5.47 33.12 -4.35
C LYS A 84 4.74 32.40 -5.50
N LYS A 85 4.97 32.80 -6.75
CA LYS A 85 4.35 32.19 -7.94
C LYS A 85 4.95 30.85 -8.32
N ASP A 86 6.10 30.51 -7.74
CA ASP A 86 6.83 29.29 -8.02
C ASP A 86 6.56 28.19 -6.98
N LYS A 87 5.68 28.45 -5.99
CA LYS A 87 5.28 27.46 -4.98
C LYS A 87 4.33 26.41 -5.56
N ALA A 88 4.45 25.18 -5.10
CA ALA A 88 3.46 24.15 -5.36
C ALA A 88 2.14 24.48 -4.63
N PRO A 89 0.98 24.02 -5.15
CA PRO A 89 -0.31 24.17 -4.46
C PRO A 89 -0.31 23.46 -3.11
N THR A 90 -0.98 24.06 -2.14
CA THR A 90 -1.27 23.45 -0.83
C THR A 90 -2.62 22.73 -0.84
N LEU A 91 -2.82 21.75 0.06
CA LEU A 91 -4.12 21.08 0.23
C LEU A 91 -5.27 22.09 0.41
N ARG A 92 -5.05 23.17 1.18
CA ARG A 92 -6.05 24.22 1.39
C ARG A 92 -6.50 24.88 0.10
N GLU A 93 -5.60 25.06 -0.87
CA GLU A 93 -5.88 25.72 -2.14
C GLU A 93 -6.61 24.79 -3.12
N VAL A 94 -6.33 23.48 -3.06
CA VAL A 94 -6.87 22.51 -4.04
C VAL A 94 -8.10 21.75 -3.55
N ARG A 95 -8.34 21.65 -2.24
CA ARG A 95 -9.35 20.74 -1.65
C ARG A 95 -10.77 20.88 -2.21
N ASP A 96 -11.13 22.05 -2.73
CA ASP A 96 -12.48 22.35 -3.24
C ASP A 96 -12.58 22.12 -4.77
N ASN A 97 -11.47 21.79 -5.45
CA ASN A 97 -11.40 21.43 -6.87
C ASN A 97 -10.93 19.97 -7.01
N LEU A 98 -11.82 19.08 -7.47
CA LEU A 98 -11.54 17.65 -7.56
C LEU A 98 -10.30 17.33 -8.41
N GLU A 99 -10.17 17.92 -9.61
CA GLU A 99 -9.03 17.62 -10.50
C GLU A 99 -7.71 18.08 -9.88
N SER A 100 -7.69 19.29 -9.30
CA SER A 100 -6.49 19.79 -8.60
C SER A 100 -6.17 18.97 -7.35
N LEU A 101 -7.18 18.45 -6.66
CA LEU A 101 -6.98 17.58 -5.51
C LEU A 101 -6.47 16.19 -5.91
N LEU A 102 -6.89 15.67 -7.07
CA LEU A 102 -6.33 14.44 -7.63
C LEU A 102 -4.87 14.65 -8.05
N ASP A 103 -4.53 15.76 -8.71
CA ASP A 103 -3.14 16.10 -9.02
C ASP A 103 -2.31 16.18 -7.74
N PHE A 104 -2.82 16.90 -6.73
CA PHE A 104 -2.15 17.03 -5.45
C PHE A 104 -1.93 15.68 -4.77
N SER A 105 -2.94 14.80 -4.79
CA SER A 105 -2.82 13.49 -4.19
C SER A 105 -1.71 12.68 -4.84
N ILE A 106 -1.48 12.76 -6.15
CA ILE A 106 -0.38 12.06 -6.86
C ILE A 106 1.00 12.48 -6.36
N THR A 107 1.17 13.76 -6.05
CA THR A 107 2.46 14.30 -5.59
C THR A 107 2.81 13.94 -4.15
N ARG A 108 1.90 13.29 -3.41
CA ARG A 108 2.15 12.84 -2.04
C ARG A 108 2.90 11.51 -2.01
N TRP A 109 3.78 11.34 -1.04
CA TRP A 109 4.46 10.07 -0.76
C TRP A 109 3.44 8.99 -0.37
N PHE A 110 2.52 9.35 0.52
CA PHE A 110 1.41 8.51 0.97
C PHE A 110 0.08 9.23 0.80
N LEU A 111 -1.01 8.47 0.62
CA LEU A 111 -2.35 9.06 0.64
C LEU A 111 -2.80 9.27 2.09
N GLU A 112 -2.46 10.43 2.65
CA GLU A 112 -2.73 10.75 4.06
C GLU A 112 -4.22 11.04 4.36
N ASP A 113 -4.59 10.91 5.63
CA ASP A 113 -5.97 11.05 6.11
C ASP A 113 -6.61 12.40 5.77
N ASP A 114 -5.85 13.49 5.76
CA ASP A 114 -6.38 14.81 5.44
C ASP A 114 -6.75 14.95 3.95
N VAL A 115 -5.97 14.35 3.05
CA VAL A 115 -6.26 14.24 1.61
C VAL A 115 -7.44 13.31 1.38
N ILE A 116 -7.48 12.14 2.04
CA ILE A 116 -8.62 11.21 1.99
C ILE A 116 -9.90 11.93 2.42
N ASN A 117 -9.85 12.65 3.54
CA ASN A 117 -10.99 13.39 4.08
C ASN A 117 -11.40 14.56 3.18
N ALA A 118 -10.48 15.18 2.44
CA ALA A 118 -10.80 16.17 1.43
C ALA A 118 -11.51 15.53 0.22
N LEU A 119 -10.99 14.40 -0.29
CA LEU A 119 -11.58 13.66 -1.41
C LEU A 119 -13.00 13.16 -1.09
N LYS A 120 -13.23 12.66 0.14
CA LYS A 120 -14.55 12.21 0.62
C LYS A 120 -15.64 13.29 0.65
N LYS A 121 -15.27 14.58 0.54
CA LYS A 121 -16.25 15.69 0.46
C LYS A 121 -16.80 15.88 -0.96
N HIS A 122 -16.13 15.32 -1.96
CA HIS A 122 -16.59 15.37 -3.34
C HIS A 122 -17.65 14.30 -3.62
N ASN A 123 -18.41 14.48 -4.69
CA ASN A 123 -19.40 13.49 -5.10
C ASN A 123 -18.73 12.20 -5.58
N ASN A 124 -19.11 11.04 -5.04
CA ASN A 124 -18.50 9.74 -5.37
C ASN A 124 -18.56 9.42 -6.87
N GLN A 125 -19.66 9.72 -7.56
CA GLN A 125 -19.80 9.40 -8.98
C GLN A 125 -18.85 10.26 -9.84
N LYS A 126 -18.79 11.57 -9.57
CA LYS A 126 -17.84 12.47 -10.24
C LYS A 126 -16.40 12.06 -9.95
N THR A 127 -16.10 11.76 -8.70
CA THR A 127 -14.77 11.30 -8.26
C THR A 127 -14.37 10.02 -8.99
N LEU A 128 -15.25 9.02 -9.03
CA LEU A 128 -15.01 7.79 -9.79
C LEU A 128 -14.78 8.06 -11.28
N SER A 129 -15.57 8.94 -11.91
CA SER A 129 -15.36 9.30 -13.32
C SER A 129 -13.98 9.94 -13.57
N SER A 130 -13.55 10.87 -12.72
CA SER A 130 -12.22 11.51 -12.83
C SER A 130 -11.08 10.50 -12.58
N VAL A 131 -11.22 9.67 -11.54
CA VAL A 131 -10.27 8.58 -11.22
C VAL A 131 -10.13 7.62 -12.40
N LYS A 132 -11.26 7.13 -12.97
CA LYS A 132 -11.25 6.28 -14.18
C LYS A 132 -10.54 6.96 -15.33
N SER A 133 -10.92 8.21 -15.64
CA SER A 133 -10.35 8.95 -16.77
C SER A 133 -8.84 9.06 -16.63
N ARG A 134 -8.35 9.41 -15.44
CA ARG A 134 -6.92 9.54 -15.18
C ARG A 134 -6.22 8.18 -15.27
N PHE A 135 -6.79 7.12 -14.69
CA PHE A 135 -6.24 5.76 -14.74
C PHE A 135 -6.00 5.26 -16.17
N TYR A 136 -6.96 5.48 -17.08
CA TYR A 136 -6.82 5.01 -18.47
C TYR A 136 -5.97 5.92 -19.35
N VAL A 137 -5.86 7.21 -19.02
CA VAL A 137 -5.06 8.17 -19.80
C VAL A 137 -3.57 8.01 -19.52
N THR A 138 -3.19 7.62 -18.30
CA THR A 138 -1.78 7.49 -17.93
C THR A 138 -1.18 6.14 -18.32
N GLY A 139 0.08 6.15 -18.75
CA GLY A 139 0.90 4.95 -18.82
C GLY A 139 1.67 4.65 -17.54
N ASN A 140 1.63 5.56 -16.54
CA ASN A 140 2.52 5.49 -15.38
C ASN A 140 1.93 4.57 -14.31
N TYR A 141 2.70 3.58 -13.89
CA TYR A 141 2.29 2.60 -12.89
C TYR A 141 1.92 3.24 -11.54
N GLU A 142 2.80 4.07 -10.99
CA GLU A 142 2.64 4.70 -9.68
C GLU A 142 1.42 5.61 -9.64
N VAL A 143 1.22 6.31 -10.75
CA VAL A 143 0.02 7.06 -11.01
C VAL A 143 -1.15 6.05 -10.94
N LYS A 144 -1.28 5.06 -11.82
CA LYS A 144 -2.38 4.06 -11.76
C LYS A 144 -2.61 3.48 -10.34
N SER A 145 -1.55 3.14 -9.63
CA SER A 145 -1.57 2.66 -8.24
C SER A 145 -2.29 3.65 -7.30
N ARG A 146 -1.90 4.94 -7.30
CA ARG A 146 -2.58 6.00 -6.52
C ARG A 146 -4.07 6.13 -6.84
N MET A 147 -4.51 5.84 -8.07
CA MET A 147 -5.93 5.85 -8.42
C MET A 147 -6.69 4.70 -7.75
N LEU A 148 -6.09 3.52 -7.70
CA LEU A 148 -6.65 2.36 -7.03
C LEU A 148 -6.60 2.51 -5.50
N GLU A 149 -5.60 3.21 -4.97
CA GLU A 149 -5.56 3.61 -3.56
C GLU A 149 -6.72 4.55 -3.21
N ILE A 150 -7.00 5.56 -4.05
CA ILE A 150 -8.19 6.41 -3.89
C ILE A 150 -9.48 5.60 -4.00
N VAL A 151 -9.56 4.62 -4.90
CA VAL A 151 -10.71 3.69 -4.91
C VAL A 151 -10.85 3.00 -3.56
N ALA A 152 -9.75 2.50 -3.02
CA ALA A 152 -9.76 1.73 -1.79
C ALA A 152 -10.19 2.56 -0.57
N ASP A 153 -9.63 3.76 -0.42
CA ASP A 153 -9.72 4.54 0.81
C ASP A 153 -10.78 5.66 0.77
N VAL A 154 -11.28 6.00 -0.44
CA VAL A 154 -12.30 7.04 -0.65
C VAL A 154 -13.62 6.46 -1.18
N LEU A 155 -13.60 5.68 -2.26
CA LEU A 155 -14.82 5.31 -3.00
C LEU A 155 -15.49 4.02 -2.50
N GLY A 156 -14.67 3.02 -2.12
CA GLY A 156 -15.11 1.69 -1.68
C GLY A 156 -16.18 1.09 -2.59
N ALA A 157 -17.27 0.58 -2.01
CA ALA A 157 -18.36 -0.08 -2.71
C ALA A 157 -18.96 0.71 -3.90
N SER A 158 -18.85 2.05 -3.92
CA SER A 158 -19.29 2.89 -5.05
C SER A 158 -18.54 2.58 -6.36
N ALA A 159 -17.34 2.01 -6.26
CA ALA A 159 -16.49 1.65 -7.39
C ALA A 159 -16.61 0.17 -7.82
N SER A 160 -17.48 -0.62 -7.18
CA SER A 160 -17.59 -2.07 -7.40
C SER A 160 -17.71 -2.49 -8.86
N GLY A 161 -18.53 -1.79 -9.65
CA GLY A 161 -18.68 -2.07 -11.09
C GLY A 161 -17.38 -1.88 -11.88
N TRP A 162 -16.59 -0.86 -11.52
CA TRP A 162 -15.29 -0.63 -12.17
C TRP A 162 -14.22 -1.62 -11.71
N VAL A 163 -14.20 -1.98 -10.42
CA VAL A 163 -13.25 -2.99 -9.93
C VAL A 163 -13.47 -4.35 -10.61
N ARG A 164 -14.73 -4.74 -10.89
CA ARG A 164 -15.02 -5.93 -11.71
C ARG A 164 -14.50 -5.81 -13.13
N GLU A 165 -14.72 -4.66 -13.78
CA GLU A 165 -14.19 -4.37 -15.13
C GLU A 165 -12.66 -4.49 -15.18
N LEU A 166 -11.96 -4.07 -14.12
CA LEU A 166 -10.50 -4.22 -14.02
C LEU A 166 -10.08 -5.68 -13.87
N TRP A 167 -10.83 -6.51 -13.14
CA TRP A 167 -10.56 -7.96 -13.06
C TRP A 167 -10.84 -8.69 -14.39
N GLU A 168 -11.83 -8.23 -15.17
CA GLU A 168 -12.09 -8.76 -16.51
C GLU A 168 -10.96 -8.41 -17.50
N ASN A 169 -10.30 -7.26 -17.29
CA ASN A 169 -9.19 -6.76 -18.11
C ASN A 169 -7.91 -6.70 -17.28
N TYR A 170 -7.65 -7.78 -16.54
CA TYR A 170 -6.60 -7.84 -15.53
C TYR A 170 -5.20 -7.55 -16.09
N ASP A 171 -4.48 -6.71 -15.35
CA ASP A 171 -3.09 -6.29 -15.60
C ASP A 171 -2.26 -6.79 -14.42
N GLU A 172 -1.33 -7.71 -14.69
CA GLU A 172 -0.59 -8.44 -13.65
C GLU A 172 0.30 -7.53 -12.79
N ASP A 173 0.81 -6.45 -13.39
CA ASP A 173 1.63 -5.46 -12.68
C ASP A 173 0.83 -4.80 -11.54
N LEU A 174 -0.49 -4.70 -11.69
CA LEU A 174 -1.39 -4.02 -10.77
C LEU A 174 -1.96 -4.93 -9.66
N LEU A 175 -1.49 -6.17 -9.51
CA LEU A 175 -2.00 -7.11 -8.49
C LEU A 175 -2.11 -6.48 -7.09
N TYR A 176 -1.07 -5.76 -6.66
CA TYR A 176 -1.05 -5.15 -5.33
C TYR A 176 -2.07 -4.01 -5.21
N PRO A 177 -2.03 -2.94 -6.02
CA PRO A 177 -3.00 -1.86 -5.87
C PRO A 177 -4.45 -2.29 -6.16
N ILE A 178 -4.70 -3.22 -7.10
CA ILE A 178 -6.06 -3.70 -7.37
C ILE A 178 -6.61 -4.53 -6.21
N SER A 179 -5.77 -5.27 -5.46
CA SER A 179 -6.21 -6.02 -4.29
C SER A 179 -6.79 -5.12 -3.19
N TRP A 180 -6.22 -3.92 -2.99
CA TRP A 180 -6.70 -2.96 -2.00
C TRP A 180 -8.06 -2.37 -2.40
N ALA A 181 -8.19 -2.00 -3.68
CA ALA A 181 -9.46 -1.58 -4.25
C ALA A 181 -10.52 -2.69 -4.14
N THR A 182 -10.11 -3.94 -4.36
CA THR A 182 -10.99 -5.12 -4.26
C THR A 182 -11.52 -5.33 -2.85
N ALA A 183 -10.66 -5.28 -1.84
CA ALA A 183 -11.03 -5.51 -0.44
C ALA A 183 -12.13 -4.55 0.08
N SER A 184 -12.17 -3.33 -0.46
CA SER A 184 -13.11 -2.27 -0.06
C SER A 184 -14.33 -2.14 -0.99
N SER A 185 -14.22 -2.62 -2.23
CA SER A 185 -15.23 -2.39 -3.28
C SER A 185 -16.09 -3.61 -3.58
N LEU A 186 -15.57 -4.83 -3.36
CA LEU A 186 -16.30 -6.08 -3.67
C LEU A 186 -16.72 -6.83 -2.39
N PRO A 187 -17.76 -7.68 -2.46
CA PRO A 187 -18.03 -8.67 -1.43
C PRO A 187 -16.80 -9.53 -1.16
N SER A 188 -16.55 -9.87 0.11
CA SER A 188 -15.30 -10.54 0.50
C SER A 188 -15.07 -11.88 -0.20
N GLU A 189 -16.12 -12.67 -0.42
CA GLU A 189 -16.00 -13.96 -1.13
C GLU A 189 -15.56 -13.78 -2.58
N GLU A 190 -16.21 -12.87 -3.30
CA GLU A 190 -15.87 -12.52 -4.69
C GLU A 190 -14.43 -12.00 -4.78
N GLY A 191 -14.08 -11.03 -3.93
CA GLY A 191 -12.75 -10.41 -3.94
C GLY A 191 -11.62 -11.37 -3.58
N LEU A 192 -11.82 -12.22 -2.56
CA LEU A 192 -10.84 -13.24 -2.18
C LEU A 192 -10.65 -14.27 -3.30
N SER A 193 -11.73 -14.69 -3.97
CA SER A 193 -11.66 -15.61 -5.10
C SER A 193 -10.73 -15.08 -6.19
N ASN A 194 -10.92 -13.83 -6.62
CA ASN A 194 -10.09 -13.22 -7.65
C ASN A 194 -8.61 -13.17 -7.26
N ILE A 195 -8.31 -12.77 -6.02
CA ILE A 195 -6.93 -12.63 -5.54
C ILE A 195 -6.26 -14.00 -5.36
N PHE A 196 -6.97 -14.98 -4.80
CA PHE A 196 -6.42 -16.33 -4.63
C PHE A 196 -6.04 -16.97 -5.95
N GLU A 197 -6.81 -16.77 -7.02
CA GLU A 197 -6.44 -17.27 -8.35
C GLU A 197 -5.11 -16.67 -8.83
N GLN A 198 -4.87 -15.38 -8.61
CA GLN A 198 -3.61 -14.75 -8.99
C GLN A 198 -2.45 -15.15 -8.08
N LEU A 199 -2.68 -15.28 -6.77
CA LEU A 199 -1.64 -15.70 -5.82
C LEU A 199 -1.12 -17.12 -6.11
N LYS A 200 -1.90 -18.00 -6.75
CA LYS A 200 -1.41 -19.32 -7.21
C LYS A 200 -0.28 -19.22 -8.25
N LEU A 201 -0.20 -18.10 -8.97
CA LEU A 201 0.82 -17.86 -9.99
C LEU A 201 2.11 -17.28 -9.40
N VAL A 202 2.07 -16.79 -8.16
CA VAL A 202 3.24 -16.22 -7.48
C VAL A 202 4.17 -17.33 -7.01
N GLY A 203 5.47 -17.14 -7.22
CA GLY A 203 6.49 -18.11 -6.81
C GLY A 203 6.53 -18.32 -5.29
N GLU A 204 6.84 -19.55 -4.85
CA GLU A 204 6.78 -19.97 -3.44
C GLU A 204 7.54 -19.03 -2.47
N LYS A 205 8.67 -18.47 -2.90
CA LYS A 205 9.49 -17.56 -2.07
C LYS A 205 8.84 -16.19 -1.86
N GLU A 206 8.13 -15.69 -2.86
CA GLU A 206 7.52 -14.36 -2.87
C GLU A 206 6.08 -14.40 -2.35
N LEU A 207 5.43 -15.55 -2.44
CA LEU A 207 4.05 -15.76 -2.07
C LEU A 207 3.67 -15.22 -0.68
N PRO A 208 4.45 -15.41 0.41
CA PRO A 208 4.08 -14.87 1.71
C PRO A 208 4.03 -13.33 1.73
N ILE A 209 4.92 -12.68 0.98
CA ILE A 209 4.98 -11.21 0.87
C ILE A 209 3.78 -10.72 0.06
N ALA A 210 3.56 -11.30 -1.13
CA ALA A 210 2.44 -10.97 -2.00
C ALA A 210 1.09 -11.20 -1.30
N ALA A 211 0.95 -12.32 -0.57
CA ALA A 211 -0.24 -12.65 0.20
C ALA A 211 -0.52 -11.60 1.28
N PHE A 212 0.49 -11.20 2.06
CA PHE A 212 0.30 -10.14 3.06
C PHE A 212 -0.16 -8.84 2.40
N THR A 213 0.55 -8.38 1.36
CA THR A 213 0.23 -7.15 0.63
C THR A 213 -1.19 -7.18 0.08
N CYS A 214 -1.63 -8.32 -0.48
CA CYS A 214 -2.94 -8.43 -1.14
C CYS A 214 -4.12 -8.66 -0.19
N LEU A 215 -3.90 -9.41 0.90
CA LEU A 215 -5.00 -9.96 1.69
C LEU A 215 -5.21 -9.25 3.02
N HIS A 216 -4.26 -8.42 3.49
CA HIS A 216 -4.32 -7.81 4.82
C HIS A 216 -5.60 -6.99 5.06
N ARG A 217 -6.14 -6.34 4.02
CA ARG A 217 -7.35 -5.52 4.12
C ARG A 217 -8.65 -6.34 4.20
N PHE A 218 -8.65 -7.62 3.79
CA PHE A 218 -9.86 -8.46 3.84
C PHE A 218 -10.23 -8.91 5.25
N ARG A 219 -9.22 -9.13 6.10
CA ARG A 219 -9.39 -9.54 7.50
C ARG A 219 -10.44 -10.65 7.64
N SER A 220 -10.27 -11.78 6.94
CA SER A 220 -11.30 -12.84 6.89
C SER A 220 -10.76 -14.17 7.36
N SER A 221 -11.61 -14.97 8.01
CA SER A 221 -11.29 -16.36 8.38
C SER A 221 -10.97 -17.23 7.16
N ASN A 222 -11.50 -16.91 5.99
CA ASN A 222 -11.21 -17.62 4.74
C ASN A 222 -9.74 -17.47 4.34
N VAL A 223 -9.08 -16.35 4.72
CA VAL A 223 -7.64 -16.16 4.50
C VAL A 223 -6.84 -17.15 5.36
N LEU A 224 -7.27 -17.39 6.60
CA LEU A 224 -6.63 -18.37 7.47
C LEU A 224 -6.79 -19.79 6.92
N ASP A 225 -7.96 -20.15 6.38
CA ASP A 225 -8.18 -21.45 5.72
C ASP A 225 -7.27 -21.63 4.50
N TRP A 226 -7.06 -20.54 3.76
CA TRP A 226 -6.14 -20.51 2.63
C TRP A 226 -4.67 -20.65 3.06
N ILE A 227 -4.25 -20.00 4.15
CA ILE A 227 -2.91 -20.19 4.74
C ILE A 227 -2.69 -21.66 5.11
N GLU A 228 -3.68 -22.33 5.71
CA GLU A 228 -3.58 -23.75 6.09
C GLU A 228 -3.34 -24.69 4.92
N SER A 229 -3.93 -24.39 3.76
CA SER A 229 -3.83 -25.22 2.56
C SER A 229 -2.63 -24.89 1.68
N THR A 230 -2.09 -23.67 1.80
CA THR A 230 -1.07 -23.14 0.89
C THR A 230 0.33 -23.06 1.51
N SER A 231 0.44 -22.87 2.83
CA SER A 231 1.74 -22.67 3.47
C SER A 231 2.58 -23.96 3.50
N THR A 232 3.55 -24.05 2.59
CA THR A 232 4.53 -25.16 2.49
C THR A 232 5.78 -24.91 3.33
N SER A 233 6.14 -23.65 3.55
CA SER A 233 7.31 -23.22 4.30
C SER A 233 7.00 -22.03 5.20
N PHE A 234 7.83 -21.85 6.23
CA PHE A 234 7.65 -20.77 7.19
C PHE A 234 8.23 -19.45 6.67
N ASN A 235 7.46 -18.37 6.84
CA ASN A 235 7.84 -16.99 6.59
C ASN A 235 7.06 -16.09 7.57
N ASP A 236 7.70 -15.06 8.11
CA ASP A 236 7.11 -14.17 9.13
C ASP A 236 5.84 -13.46 8.61
N ASN A 237 5.72 -13.23 7.30
CA ASN A 237 4.53 -12.63 6.69
C ASN A 237 3.26 -13.47 6.87
N TRP A 238 3.39 -14.79 7.00
CA TRP A 238 2.23 -15.63 7.30
C TRP A 238 1.63 -15.31 8.66
N GLY A 239 2.48 -15.11 9.67
CA GLY A 239 2.03 -14.75 11.02
C GLY A 239 1.50 -13.31 11.07
N ARG A 240 2.12 -12.38 10.34
CA ARG A 240 1.61 -11.00 10.18
C ARG A 240 0.19 -11.01 9.60
N LEU A 241 -0.02 -11.71 8.48
CA LEU A 241 -1.33 -11.81 7.83
C LEU A 241 -2.36 -12.50 8.73
N ALA A 242 -1.99 -13.64 9.34
CA ALA A 242 -2.89 -14.38 10.19
C ALA A 242 -3.36 -13.58 11.41
N SER A 243 -2.51 -12.72 11.98
CA SER A 243 -2.82 -11.94 13.18
C SER A 243 -4.01 -10.99 12.99
N ILE A 244 -4.17 -10.44 11.79
CA ILE A 244 -5.20 -9.44 11.46
C ILE A 244 -6.47 -10.04 10.86
N CYS A 245 -6.47 -11.35 10.59
CA CYS A 245 -7.58 -12.11 9.99
C CYS A 245 -8.47 -12.81 11.03
N PHE A 246 -8.65 -12.18 12.20
CA PHE A 246 -9.49 -12.68 13.30
C PHE A 246 -9.12 -14.09 13.78
N PRO A 247 -7.85 -14.32 14.18
CA PRO A 247 -7.41 -15.63 14.66
C PRO A 247 -8.14 -16.01 15.95
N THR A 248 -8.53 -17.29 16.07
CA THR A 248 -9.15 -17.83 17.29
C THR A 248 -8.17 -18.71 18.05
N TRP A 249 -8.38 -18.83 19.37
CA TRP A 249 -7.57 -19.70 20.21
C TRP A 249 -7.62 -21.17 19.75
N GLU A 250 -8.80 -21.68 19.40
CA GLU A 250 -8.96 -23.04 18.87
C GLU A 250 -8.11 -23.30 17.61
N ARG A 251 -8.03 -22.31 16.71
CA ARG A 251 -7.20 -22.41 15.51
C ARG A 251 -5.71 -22.39 15.87
N MET A 252 -5.29 -21.53 16.80
CA MET A 252 -3.90 -21.51 17.28
C MET A 252 -3.50 -22.86 17.90
N LYS A 253 -4.35 -23.45 18.75
CA LYS A 253 -4.14 -24.80 19.30
C LYS A 253 -3.97 -25.84 18.21
N THR A 254 -4.86 -25.81 17.22
CA THR A 254 -4.83 -26.74 16.07
C THR A 254 -3.52 -26.61 15.29
N TRP A 255 -3.08 -25.38 15.00
CA TRP A 255 -1.84 -25.11 14.27
C TRP A 255 -0.59 -25.52 15.05
N LEU A 256 -0.54 -25.28 16.36
CA LEU A 256 0.54 -25.77 17.22
C LEU A 256 0.66 -27.30 17.15
N ASN A 257 -0.48 -28.01 17.18
CA ASN A 257 -0.52 -29.47 17.13
C ASN A 257 -0.16 -30.05 15.74
N LYS A 258 -0.43 -29.33 14.65
CA LYS A 258 -0.08 -29.76 13.28
C LYS A 258 1.44 -29.76 13.00
N GLY A 259 2.26 -29.12 13.85
CA GLY A 259 3.70 -29.02 13.63
C GLY A 259 4.07 -27.96 12.60
N ARG A 260 5.28 -28.02 12.03
CA ARG A 260 5.77 -26.98 11.09
C ARG A 260 5.14 -27.16 9.70
N PRO A 261 4.86 -26.05 8.96
CA PRO A 261 5.15 -24.66 9.31
C PRO A 261 4.08 -24.00 10.21
N LEU A 262 2.87 -24.55 10.29
CA LEU A 262 1.71 -23.90 10.93
C LEU A 262 1.92 -23.55 12.41
N SER A 263 2.61 -24.39 13.17
CA SER A 263 2.93 -24.10 14.56
C SER A 263 3.79 -22.84 14.75
N LEU A 264 4.75 -22.60 13.85
CA LEU A 264 5.54 -21.37 13.85
C LEU A 264 4.69 -20.16 13.43
N ILE A 265 3.79 -20.36 12.46
CA ILE A 265 2.83 -19.33 12.05
C ILE A 265 1.92 -18.96 13.23
N ALA A 266 1.45 -19.92 14.02
CA ALA A 266 0.63 -19.65 15.21
C ALA A 266 1.39 -18.84 16.26
N LEU A 267 2.65 -19.18 16.55
CA LEU A 267 3.49 -18.41 17.47
C LEU A 267 3.73 -16.98 16.97
N ASP A 268 3.99 -16.81 15.68
CA ASP A 268 4.15 -15.48 15.10
C ASP A 268 2.85 -14.69 15.08
N THR A 269 1.72 -15.34 14.82
CA THR A 269 0.38 -14.74 14.89
C THR A 269 0.13 -14.14 16.27
N MET A 270 0.33 -14.95 17.32
CA MET A 270 0.16 -14.50 18.71
C MET A 270 1.16 -13.41 19.10
N ALA A 271 2.41 -13.51 18.66
CA ALA A 271 3.41 -12.48 18.95
C ALA A 271 3.06 -11.13 18.29
N ASN A 272 2.54 -11.14 17.06
CA ASN A 272 2.10 -9.93 16.34
C ASN A 272 0.88 -9.23 16.97
N CYS A 273 0.19 -9.87 17.92
CA CYS A 273 -0.85 -9.24 18.73
C CYS A 273 -0.31 -8.34 19.87
N VAL A 274 1.00 -8.34 20.11
CA VAL A 274 1.63 -7.44 21.10
C VAL A 274 1.81 -6.05 20.50
N LYS A 275 1.37 -4.99 21.20
CA LYS A 275 1.57 -3.61 20.76
C LYS A 275 3.05 -3.24 20.72
N GLY A 276 3.46 -2.48 19.71
CA GLY A 276 4.86 -2.13 19.49
C GLY A 276 5.66 -3.25 18.82
N TYR A 277 5.05 -4.42 18.56
CA TYR A 277 5.75 -5.56 17.96
C TYR A 277 5.39 -5.77 16.49
N GLY A 278 4.12 -5.59 16.12
CA GLY A 278 3.72 -5.55 14.72
C GLY A 278 4.33 -4.33 14.00
N ASP A 279 4.44 -4.38 12.68
CA ASP A 279 4.67 -3.17 11.89
C ASP A 279 3.38 -2.33 11.76
N MET A 280 3.49 -1.15 11.16
CA MET A 280 2.38 -0.21 11.01
C MET A 280 1.09 -0.84 10.42
N TYR A 281 1.22 -1.80 9.51
CA TYR A 281 0.07 -2.43 8.85
C TYR A 281 -0.67 -3.40 9.76
N VAL A 282 0.01 -3.96 10.76
CA VAL A 282 -0.58 -4.83 11.78
C VAL A 282 -1.11 -3.99 12.94
N GLU A 283 -0.32 -3.03 13.42
CA GLU A 283 -0.62 -2.24 14.61
C GLU A 283 -1.90 -1.42 14.49
N GLN A 284 -2.18 -0.88 13.30
CA GLN A 284 -3.42 -0.13 13.03
C GLN A 284 -4.70 -0.92 13.37
N PHE A 285 -4.63 -2.26 13.38
CA PHE A 285 -5.77 -3.12 13.71
C PHE A 285 -5.80 -3.58 15.16
N SER A 286 -4.71 -3.39 15.91
CA SER A 286 -4.55 -3.85 17.30
C SER A 286 -5.08 -5.29 17.49
N PRO A 287 -4.53 -6.28 16.74
CA PRO A 287 -5.14 -7.61 16.64
C PRO A 287 -5.09 -8.37 17.97
N LYS A 288 -6.05 -9.28 18.14
CA LYS A 288 -6.14 -10.19 19.29
C LYS A 288 -6.48 -11.61 18.85
N ILE A 289 -6.12 -12.57 19.69
CA ILE A 289 -6.59 -13.95 19.60
C ILE A 289 -7.96 -14.06 20.29
N LEU A 290 -8.97 -14.41 19.50
CA LEU A 290 -10.37 -14.43 19.93
C LEU A 290 -10.75 -15.73 20.64
N CYS A 291 -11.80 -15.65 21.47
CA CYS A 291 -12.42 -16.79 22.16
C CYS A 291 -11.44 -17.62 22.99
N THR A 292 -10.58 -16.95 23.77
CA THR A 292 -9.51 -17.63 24.50
C THR A 292 -9.95 -18.11 25.89
N ASP A 293 -9.67 -19.37 26.21
CA ASP A 293 -9.62 -19.84 27.59
C ASP A 293 -8.21 -19.63 28.16
N ASN A 294 -8.07 -18.62 29.02
CA ASN A 294 -6.79 -18.24 29.63
C ASN A 294 -6.16 -19.34 30.50
N TYR A 295 -6.96 -20.30 31.00
CA TYR A 295 -6.42 -21.41 31.78
C TYR A 295 -5.66 -22.42 30.90
N GLU A 296 -5.94 -22.45 29.60
CA GLU A 296 -5.29 -23.35 28.64
C GLU A 296 -4.01 -22.77 28.03
N VAL A 297 -3.89 -21.44 27.96
CA VAL A 297 -2.83 -20.74 27.21
C VAL A 297 -1.44 -21.17 27.63
N GLU A 298 -1.14 -21.07 28.92
CA GLU A 298 0.17 -21.39 29.46
C GLU A 298 0.55 -22.88 29.35
N PRO A 299 -0.29 -23.84 29.78
CA PRO A 299 0.06 -25.25 29.66
C PRO A 299 0.25 -25.69 28.20
N ILE A 300 -0.59 -25.23 27.26
CA ILE A 300 -0.49 -25.64 25.85
C ILE A 300 0.75 -25.06 25.17
N ILE A 301 1.05 -23.78 25.39
CA ILE A 301 2.23 -23.15 24.78
C ILE A 301 3.52 -23.75 25.36
N ASN A 302 3.55 -24.03 26.68
CA ASN A 302 4.69 -24.68 27.31
C ASN A 302 4.89 -26.13 26.82
N ASP A 303 3.81 -26.90 26.63
CA ASP A 303 3.88 -28.24 26.05
C ASP A 303 4.48 -28.21 24.63
N TYR A 304 4.05 -27.26 23.80
CA TYR A 304 4.66 -27.06 22.48
C TYR A 304 6.15 -26.71 22.57
N TYR A 305 6.53 -25.79 23.48
CA TYR A 305 7.93 -25.42 23.67
C TYR A 305 8.81 -26.61 24.07
N GLN A 306 8.32 -27.54 24.88
CA GLN A 306 9.06 -28.77 25.20
C GLN A 306 9.28 -29.66 23.98
N LYS A 307 8.34 -29.67 23.02
CA LYS A 307 8.42 -30.43 21.77
C LYS A 307 9.35 -29.78 20.74
N ASP A 308 9.35 -28.45 20.64
CA ASP A 308 10.15 -27.68 19.69
C ASP A 308 10.89 -26.52 20.38
N GLY A 309 11.93 -26.87 21.16
CA GLY A 309 12.68 -25.94 22.01
C GLY A 309 13.72 -25.05 21.31
N VAL A 310 13.60 -24.81 20.00
CA VAL A 310 14.59 -24.00 19.27
C VAL A 310 14.61 -22.53 19.72
N PRO A 311 15.72 -21.78 19.55
CA PRO A 311 15.85 -20.42 20.05
C PRO A 311 14.72 -19.46 19.63
N ARG A 312 14.24 -19.58 18.38
CA ARG A 312 13.11 -18.78 17.88
C ARG A 312 11.83 -19.04 18.68
N VAL A 313 11.50 -20.32 18.91
CA VAL A 313 10.30 -20.70 19.67
C VAL A 313 10.43 -20.18 21.09
N LYS A 314 11.58 -20.38 21.75
CA LYS A 314 11.83 -19.84 23.10
C LYS A 314 11.53 -18.34 23.19
N MET A 315 12.06 -17.56 22.24
CA MET A 315 11.86 -16.11 22.21
C MET A 315 10.39 -15.73 22.02
N LYS A 316 9.67 -16.40 21.10
CA LYS A 316 8.25 -16.13 20.84
C LYS A 316 7.38 -16.52 22.04
N VAL A 317 7.62 -17.68 22.63
CA VAL A 317 6.92 -18.15 23.84
C VAL A 317 7.10 -17.18 25.00
N ALA A 318 8.33 -16.75 25.28
CA ALA A 318 8.60 -15.76 26.34
C ALA A 318 7.80 -14.47 26.11
N ARG A 319 7.83 -13.92 24.89
CA ARG A 319 7.06 -12.72 24.55
C ARG A 319 5.55 -12.91 24.72
N ILE A 320 5.02 -14.05 24.30
CA ILE A 320 3.59 -14.34 24.45
C ILE A 320 3.21 -14.43 25.94
N MET A 321 4.04 -15.10 26.76
CA MET A 321 3.81 -15.25 28.19
C MET A 321 3.87 -13.91 28.95
N GLU A 322 4.80 -13.03 28.57
CA GLU A 322 4.94 -11.70 29.15
C GLU A 322 3.75 -10.78 28.83
N ASN A 323 3.07 -10.99 27.70
CA ASN A 323 2.03 -10.10 27.17
C ASN A 323 0.65 -10.77 27.04
N LYS A 324 0.37 -11.84 27.81
CA LYS A 324 -0.89 -12.63 27.71
C LYS A 324 -2.16 -11.78 27.76
N GLN A 325 -2.23 -10.80 28.65
CA GLN A 325 -3.44 -9.97 28.83
C GLN A 325 -3.75 -9.08 27.61
N GLU A 326 -2.74 -8.81 26.80
CA GLU A 326 -2.87 -8.01 25.59
C GLU A 326 -3.26 -8.86 24.39
N ILE A 327 -2.62 -10.02 24.25
CA ILE A 327 -2.76 -10.92 23.10
C ILE A 327 -4.13 -11.59 23.06
N PHE A 328 -4.63 -12.05 24.22
CA PHE A 328 -5.77 -12.96 24.28
C PHE A 328 -7.04 -12.23 24.72
N ASP A 329 -8.06 -12.24 23.87
CA ASP A 329 -9.37 -11.71 24.21
C ASP A 329 -10.23 -12.76 24.92
N LYS A 330 -10.93 -12.32 25.97
CA LYS A 330 -11.83 -13.19 26.73
C LYS A 330 -13.13 -13.34 25.93
N GLY A 331 -13.54 -14.59 25.72
CA GLY A 331 -14.88 -14.89 25.18
C GLY A 331 -15.99 -14.48 26.13
#